data_AF-A0A505HDU7-F1
#
_entry.id   AF-A0A505HDU7-F1
#
_cell.length_a   1.000
_cell.length_b   1.000
_cell.length_c   1.000
_cell.angle_alpha   90.00
_cell.angle_beta   90.00
_cell.angle_gamma   90.00
#
_symmetry.space_group_name_H-M   'P 1'
#
loop_
_entity.id
_entity.type
_entity.pdbx_description
1 polymer ?
#
loop_
_entity_poly.entity_id
_entity_poly.type
_entity_poly.pdbx_seq_one_letter_code
_entity_poly.pdbx_strand_id
1 'polypeptide(L)'
;MTASVLPWLGGGVVALAAGFLAALLPRRRARAQGRRVAWSSARAAIHDATVSRDASPTAVPEAERLLARAEMLAAARGGADAARAAAEHARRADELWRAGR
;
A
#
# COMPACT_ATOMS: atom_id res chain seq x y z
N MET A 1 -24.10 -54.77 -6.76
CA MET A 1 -24.14 -53.35 -7.12
C MET A 1 -22.85 -52.71 -6.64
N THR A 2 -21.88 -52.48 -7.51
CA THR A 2 -20.64 -51.77 -7.17
C THR A 2 -20.98 -50.31 -6.91
N ALA A 3 -21.02 -49.93 -5.64
CA ALA A 3 -21.23 -48.54 -5.24
C ALA A 3 -20.05 -47.71 -5.77
N SER A 4 -20.28 -46.91 -6.82
CA SER A 4 -19.29 -45.99 -7.36
C SER A 4 -18.94 -44.96 -6.28
N VAL A 5 -17.69 -45.01 -5.80
CA VAL A 5 -17.09 -44.06 -4.84
C VAL A 5 -16.73 -42.71 -5.46
N LEU A 6 -16.81 -42.61 -6.79
CA LEU A 6 -16.52 -41.40 -7.58
C LEU A 6 -17.26 -40.13 -7.10
N PRO A 7 -18.57 -40.16 -6.79
CA PRO A 7 -19.30 -38.97 -6.32
C PRO A 7 -18.81 -38.48 -4.95
N TRP A 8 -18.41 -39.42 -4.08
CA TRP A 8 -17.87 -39.11 -2.75
C TRP A 8 -16.49 -38.46 -2.84
N LEU A 9 -15.63 -38.95 -3.75
CA LEU A 9 -14.35 -38.32 -4.03
C LEU A 9 -14.51 -36.94 -4.65
N GLY A 10 -15.44 -36.79 -5.61
CA GLY A 10 -15.78 -35.48 -6.19
C GLY A 10 -16.26 -34.48 -5.14
N GLY A 11 -17.17 -34.90 -4.27
CA GLY A 11 -17.67 -34.07 -3.15
C GLY A 11 -16.56 -33.66 -2.18
N GLY A 12 -15.66 -34.59 -1.84
CA GLY A 12 -14.50 -34.30 -1.00
C GLY A 12 -13.55 -33.28 -1.63
N VAL A 13 -13.25 -33.41 -2.92
CA VAL A 13 -12.40 -32.44 -3.65
C VAL A 13 -13.06 -31.05 -3.70
N VAL A 14 -14.38 -30.99 -3.97
CA VAL A 14 -15.11 -29.71 -4.00
C VAL A 14 -15.12 -29.06 -2.62
N ALA A 15 -15.34 -29.83 -1.55
CA ALA A 15 -15.31 -29.32 -0.18
C ALA A 15 -13.92 -28.79 0.20
N LEU A 16 -12.84 -29.52 -0.16
CA LEU A 16 -11.47 -29.08 0.06
C LEU A 16 -11.14 -27.82 -0.75
N ALA A 17 -11.54 -27.76 -2.02
CA ALA A 17 -11.35 -26.59 -2.85
C ALA A 17 -12.11 -25.37 -2.29
N ALA A 18 -13.36 -25.56 -1.86
CA ALA A 18 -14.16 -24.50 -1.25
C ALA A 18 -13.53 -23.98 0.05
N GLY A 19 -13.09 -24.87 0.94
CA GLY A 19 -12.37 -24.49 2.16
C GLY A 19 -11.05 -23.77 1.88
N PHE A 20 -10.30 -24.26 0.89
CA PHE A 20 -9.05 -23.65 0.47
C PHE A 20 -9.25 -22.25 -0.11
N LEU A 21 -10.23 -22.07 -1.01
CA LEU A 21 -10.59 -20.75 -1.54
C LEU A 21 -11.08 -19.81 -0.41
N ALA A 22 -11.91 -20.31 0.50
CA ALA A 22 -12.42 -19.53 1.63
C ALA A 22 -11.28 -19.06 2.55
N ALA A 23 -10.20 -19.81 2.68
CA ALA A 23 -9.03 -19.41 3.47
C ALA A 23 -8.07 -18.46 2.71
N LEU A 24 -7.86 -18.67 1.40
CA LEU A 24 -6.90 -17.89 0.61
C LEU A 24 -7.44 -16.54 0.14
N LEU A 25 -8.71 -16.47 -0.27
CA LEU A 25 -9.30 -15.24 -0.81
C LEU A 25 -9.25 -14.05 0.18
N PRO A 26 -9.63 -14.22 1.47
CA PRO A 26 -9.59 -13.13 2.43
C PRO A 26 -8.17 -12.61 2.64
N ARG A 27 -7.17 -13.51 2.70
CA ARG A 27 -5.75 -13.13 2.85
C ARG A 27 -5.25 -12.34 1.65
N ARG A 28 -5.65 -12.74 0.43
CA ARG A 28 -5.30 -11.99 -0.79
C ARG A 28 -6.00 -10.65 -0.86
N ARG A 29 -7.28 -10.57 -0.46
CA ARG A 29 -8.03 -9.32 -0.40
C ARG A 29 -7.46 -8.36 0.64
N ALA A 30 -7.13 -8.84 1.83
CA ALA A 30 -6.50 -8.03 2.89
C ALA A 30 -5.16 -7.45 2.42
N ARG A 31 -4.33 -8.22 1.69
CA ARG A 31 -3.09 -7.70 1.11
C ARG A 31 -3.33 -6.67 0.00
N ALA A 32 -4.32 -6.91 -0.87
CA ALA A 32 -4.67 -5.97 -1.92
C ALA A 32 -5.26 -4.66 -1.37
N GLN A 33 -6.09 -4.76 -0.33
CA GLN A 33 -6.64 -3.61 0.41
C GLN A 33 -5.54 -2.87 1.16
N GLY A 34 -4.65 -3.57 1.86
CA GLY A 34 -3.50 -2.97 2.53
C GLY A 34 -2.61 -2.18 1.58
N ARG A 35 -2.40 -2.67 0.35
CA ARG A 35 -1.69 -1.92 -0.70
C ARG A 35 -2.44 -0.66 -1.12
N ARG A 36 -3.76 -0.73 -1.30
CA ARG A 36 -4.57 0.45 -1.68
C ARG A 36 -4.56 1.51 -0.58
N VAL A 37 -4.73 1.08 0.68
CA VAL A 37 -4.69 1.96 1.86
C VAL A 37 -3.31 2.60 2.02
N ALA A 38 -2.23 1.83 1.87
CA ALA A 38 -0.88 2.36 1.91
C ALA A 38 -0.65 3.41 0.81
N TRP A 39 -1.15 3.17 -0.40
CA TRP A 39 -1.04 4.13 -1.51
C TRP A 39 -1.92 5.37 -1.33
N SER A 40 -3.10 5.24 -0.72
CA SER A 40 -3.93 6.42 -0.40
C SER A 40 -3.27 7.25 0.69
N SER A 41 -2.72 6.63 1.74
CA SER A 41 -2.00 7.35 2.79
C SER A 41 -0.72 8.01 2.26
N ALA A 42 0.00 7.35 1.36
CA ALA A 42 1.18 7.93 0.72
C ALA A 42 0.84 9.17 -0.12
N ARG A 43 -0.24 9.12 -0.92
CA ARG A 43 -0.70 10.29 -1.67
C ARG A 43 -1.15 11.43 -0.77
N ALA A 44 -1.87 11.12 0.31
CA ALA A 44 -2.26 12.14 1.28
C ALA A 44 -1.04 12.82 1.90
N ALA A 45 -0.04 12.05 2.33
CA ALA A 45 1.20 12.59 2.89
C ALA A 45 2.00 13.44 1.88
N ILE A 46 2.10 13.01 0.62
CA ILE A 46 2.74 13.80 -0.43
C ILE A 46 2.00 15.13 -0.63
N HIS A 47 0.66 15.10 -0.68
CA HIS A 47 -0.14 16.29 -0.86
C HIS A 47 0.00 17.28 0.32
N ASP A 48 -0.06 16.79 1.55
CA ASP A 48 0.18 17.60 2.76
C ASP A 48 1.57 18.22 2.73
N ALA A 49 2.58 17.46 2.33
CA ALA A 49 3.95 17.94 2.18
C ALA A 49 4.04 19.04 1.11
N THR A 50 3.36 18.90 -0.05
CA THR A 50 3.28 19.96 -1.07
C THR A 50 2.62 21.23 -0.52
N VAL A 51 1.55 21.11 0.26
CA VAL A 51 0.89 22.26 0.90
C VAL A 51 1.84 22.95 1.89
N SER A 52 2.60 22.18 2.67
CA SER A 52 3.57 22.73 3.62
C SER A 52 4.73 23.43 2.91
N ARG A 53 5.19 22.92 1.76
CA ARG A 53 6.15 23.58 0.87
C ARG A 53 5.60 24.92 0.39
N ASP A 54 4.38 24.94 -0.13
CA ASP A 54 3.77 26.14 -0.69
C ASP A 54 3.43 27.18 0.41
N ALA A 55 3.23 26.72 1.65
CA ALA A 55 3.04 27.58 2.82
C ALA A 55 4.35 28.05 3.47
N SER A 56 5.50 27.48 3.10
CA SER A 56 6.79 27.87 3.68
C SER A 56 7.47 28.94 2.83
N PRO A 57 7.80 30.11 3.41
CA PRO A 57 8.55 31.16 2.69
C PRO A 57 10.02 30.78 2.46
N THR A 58 10.51 29.74 3.14
CA THR A 58 11.92 29.33 3.12
C THR A 58 12.10 28.02 2.37
N ALA A 59 12.87 28.06 1.28
CA ALA A 59 13.23 26.86 0.53
C ALA A 59 14.25 26.02 1.33
N VAL A 60 13.84 24.82 1.77
CA VAL A 60 14.70 23.86 2.46
C VAL A 60 15.11 22.76 1.46
N PRO A 61 16.35 22.79 0.91
CA PRO A 61 16.75 21.89 -0.18
C PRO A 61 16.78 20.41 0.22
N GLU A 62 16.92 20.10 1.51
CA GLU A 62 16.79 18.73 2.02
C GLU A 62 15.35 18.22 1.98
N ALA A 63 14.39 19.05 2.36
CA ALA A 63 12.96 18.72 2.30
C ALA A 63 12.49 18.53 0.84
N GLU A 64 12.97 19.36 -0.09
CA GLU A 64 12.69 19.19 -1.51
C GLU A 64 13.22 17.87 -2.08
N ARG A 65 14.46 17.49 -1.72
CA ARG A 65 15.03 16.19 -2.12
C ARG A 65 14.23 15.02 -1.57
N LEU A 66 13.73 15.11 -0.36
CA LEU A 66 12.89 14.08 0.25
C LEU A 66 11.52 13.97 -0.45
N LEU A 67 10.89 15.10 -0.78
CA LEU A 67 9.64 15.13 -1.54
C LEU A 67 9.82 14.53 -2.94
N ALA A 68 10.86 14.94 -3.68
CA ALA A 68 11.16 14.40 -5.00
C ALA A 68 11.38 12.87 -4.97
N ARG A 69 12.02 12.36 -3.91
CA ARG A 69 12.20 10.91 -3.71
C ARG A 69 10.86 10.20 -3.41
N ALA A 70 9.98 10.82 -2.62
CA ALA A 70 8.63 10.30 -2.39
C ALA A 70 7.80 10.24 -3.68
N GLU A 71 7.88 11.27 -4.51
CA GLU A 71 7.22 11.34 -5.83
C GLU A 71 7.77 10.30 -6.81
N MET A 72 9.09 10.08 -6.84
CA MET A 72 9.70 9.05 -7.67
C MET A 72 9.22 7.64 -7.26
N LEU A 73 9.14 7.37 -5.95
CA LEU A 73 8.58 6.13 -5.43
C LEU A 73 7.09 5.98 -5.80
N ALA A 74 6.35 7.09 -5.80
CA ALA A 74 4.96 7.14 -6.25
C ALA A 74 4.80 6.82 -7.73
N ALA A 75 5.66 7.38 -8.59
CA ALA A 75 5.68 7.13 -10.02
C ALA A 75 5.99 5.67 -10.35
N ALA A 76 6.89 5.03 -9.58
CA ALA A 76 7.25 3.63 -9.76
C ALA A 76 6.11 2.64 -9.47
N ARG A 77 4.99 3.08 -8.85
CA ARG A 77 3.80 2.27 -8.50
C ARG A 77 4.14 0.91 -7.85
N GLY A 78 5.11 0.92 -6.94
CA GLY A 78 5.58 -0.26 -6.22
C GLY A 78 4.55 -0.89 -5.26
N GLY A 79 5.01 -1.89 -4.50
CA GLY A 79 4.21 -2.59 -3.50
C GLY A 79 3.87 -1.75 -2.26
N ALA A 80 3.22 -2.37 -1.27
CA ALA A 80 2.83 -1.69 -0.02
C ALA A 80 4.03 -1.12 0.76
N ASP A 81 5.21 -1.73 0.63
CA ASP A 81 6.44 -1.23 1.27
C ASP A 81 6.97 0.03 0.58
N ALA A 82 6.89 0.10 -0.76
CA ALA A 82 7.24 1.30 -1.50
C ALA A 82 6.30 2.47 -1.17
N ALA A 83 5.00 2.20 -1.02
CA ALA A 83 4.03 3.19 -0.55
C ALA A 83 4.35 3.70 0.87
N ARG A 84 4.72 2.80 1.80
CA ARG A 84 5.13 3.18 3.16
C ARG A 84 6.39 4.03 3.15
N ALA A 85 7.41 3.62 2.38
CA ALA A 85 8.63 4.40 2.22
C ALA A 85 8.35 5.80 1.64
N ALA A 86 7.49 5.92 0.62
CA ALA A 86 7.09 7.21 0.06
C ALA A 86 6.41 8.10 1.10
N ALA A 87 5.48 7.54 1.90
CA ALA A 87 4.81 8.28 2.96
C ALA A 87 5.77 8.78 4.05
N GLU A 88 6.76 7.97 4.45
CA GLU A 88 7.78 8.37 5.43
C GLU A 88 8.67 9.51 4.91
N HIS A 89 9.07 9.45 3.64
CA HIS A 89 9.86 10.53 3.03
C HIS A 89 9.06 11.84 2.98
N ALA A 90 7.77 11.77 2.62
CA ALA A 90 6.90 12.93 2.60
C ALA A 90 6.69 13.54 4.00
N ARG A 91 6.49 12.71 5.04
CA ARG A 91 6.38 13.21 6.42
C ARG A 91 7.64 13.90 6.92
N ARG A 92 8.82 13.33 6.65
CA ARG A 92 10.09 13.98 7.04
C ARG A 92 10.30 15.31 6.31
N ALA A 93 9.91 15.41 5.04
CA ALA A 93 9.94 16.68 4.31
C ALA A 93 9.04 17.73 4.97
N ASP A 94 7.81 17.33 5.33
CA ASP A 94 6.86 18.21 6.01
C ASP A 94 7.35 18.65 7.41
N GLU A 95 7.93 17.74 8.19
CA GLU A 95 8.56 18.07 9.48
C GLU A 95 9.67 19.12 9.33
N LEU A 96 10.51 19.01 8.30
CA LEU A 96 11.55 19.99 8.00
C LEU A 96 10.98 21.36 7.60
N TRP A 97 9.93 21.40 6.79
CA TRP A 97 9.27 22.66 6.43
C TRP A 97 8.55 23.32 7.61
N ARG A 98 7.98 22.53 8.53
CA ARG A 98 7.40 23.07 9.77
C ARG A 98 8.46 23.56 10.74
N ALA A 99 9.61 22.89 10.84
CA ALA A 99 10.71 23.32 11.71
C ALA A 99 11.40 24.59 11.21
N GLY A 100 11.35 24.86 9.89
CA GLY A 100 11.89 26.06 9.25
C GLY A 100 10.87 27.20 9.04
N ARG A 101 9.63 27.04 9.50
CA ARG A 101 8.56 28.06 9.46
C ARG A 101 8.58 28.88 10.73
#